data_AF-A0A950D2R4-F1
#
_entry.id   AF-A0A950D2R4-F1
#
_cell.length_a   1.000
_cell.length_b   1.000
_cell.length_c   1.000
_cell.angle_alpha   90.00
_cell.angle_beta   90.00
_cell.angle_gamma   90.00
#
_symmetry.space_group_name_H-M   'P 1'
#
loop_
_entity.id
_entity.type
_entity.pdbx_description
1 polymer ?
#
loop_
_entity_poly.entity_id
_entity_poly.type
_entity_poly.pdbx_seq_one_letter_code
_entity_poly.pdbx_strand_id
1 'polypeptide(L)' 'MSRCAFCGGQQRLGNHFFAHRYAQRKIETVKVCPGCEPAAREAGYVVAEREPSVSSDGREDSGTTPP' A
#
# COMPACT_ATOMS: atom_id res chain seq x y z
N MET A 1 4.60 -1.14 -12.52
CA MET A 1 3.25 -1.73 -12.40
C MET A 1 3.25 -2.67 -11.20
N SER A 2 2.27 -2.57 -10.31
CA SER A 2 2.19 -3.43 -9.12
C SER A 2 1.23 -4.60 -9.39
N ARG A 3 1.49 -5.78 -8.80
CA ARG A 3 0.66 -6.97 -8.95
C ARG A 3 -0.11 -7.25 -7.66
N CYS A 4 -1.41 -7.49 -7.80
CA CYS A 4 -2.25 -7.91 -6.69
C CYS A 4 -1.90 -9.34 -6.27
N ALA A 5 -1.68 -9.57 -4.98
CA ALA A 5 -1.37 -10.90 -4.43
C ALA A 5 -2.57 -11.87 -4.45
N PHE A 6 -3.80 -11.36 -4.56
CA PHE A 6 -5.02 -12.17 -4.54
C PHE A 6 -5.46 -12.60 -5.94
N CYS A 7 -5.76 -11.63 -6.82
CA CYS A 7 -6.24 -11.92 -8.18
C CYS A 7 -5.11 -12.06 -9.22
N GLY A 8 -3.87 -11.76 -8.85
CA GLY A 8 -2.74 -11.76 -9.77
C GLY A 8 -2.76 -10.66 -10.83
N GLY A 9 -3.79 -9.79 -10.83
CA GLY A 9 -3.94 -8.69 -11.77
C GLY A 9 -2.86 -7.62 -11.60
N GLN A 10 -2.39 -7.06 -12.71
CA GLN A 10 -1.47 -5.93 -12.70
C GLN A 10 -2.27 -4.63 -12.75
N GLN A 11 -2.01 -3.72 -11.81
CA GLN A 11 -2.60 -2.38 -11.81
C GLN A 11 -1.51 -1.31 -11.75
N ARG A 12 -1.89 -0.08 -12.10
CA ARG A 12 -1.02 1.09 -11.95
C ARG A 12 -0.63 1.26 -10.47
N LEU A 13 0.59 1.76 -10.25
CA LEU A 13 1.09 2.13 -8.92
C LEU A 13 0.14 3.19 -8.31
N GLY A 14 -0.10 3.15 -7.00
CA GLY A 14 -1.08 4.02 -6.31
C GLY A 14 -2.53 3.50 -6.29
N ASN A 15 -2.86 2.48 -7.09
CA ASN A 15 -4.18 1.81 -7.06
C ASN A 15 -4.18 0.50 -6.25
N HIS A 16 -3.16 0.26 -5.44
CA HIS A 16 -3.10 -0.89 -4.53
C HIS A 16 -3.13 -0.42 -3.08
N PHE A 17 -3.64 -1.29 -2.22
CA PHE A 17 -3.53 -1.18 -0.78
C PHE A 17 -2.43 -2.08 -0.26
N PHE A 18 -1.74 -1.62 0.79
CA PHE A 18 -0.88 -2.49 1.57
C PHE A 18 -1.70 -3.20 2.62
N ALA A 19 -1.64 -4.53 2.58
CA ALA A 19 -2.28 -5.40 3.54
C ALA A 19 -1.20 -6.14 4.33
N HIS A 20 -1.27 -6.05 5.66
CA HIS A 20 -0.29 -6.62 6.57
C HIS A 20 -0.90 -7.78 7.33
N ARG A 21 -0.19 -8.91 7.40
CA ARG A 21 -0.56 -10.04 8.24
C ARG A 21 0.52 -10.30 9.27
N TYR A 22 0.14 -10.27 10.52
CA TYR A 22 1.02 -10.58 11.64
C TYR A 22 1.04 -12.10 11.85
N ALA A 23 2.10 -12.75 11.39
CA ALA A 23 2.38 -14.14 11.73
C ALA A 23 3.29 -14.19 12.97
N GLN A 24 3.30 -15.32 13.69
CA GLN A 24 4.00 -15.49 14.97
C GLN A 24 5.50 -15.10 14.96
N ARG A 25 6.15 -15.02 13.79
CA ARG A 25 7.57 -14.67 13.64
C ARG A 25 7.88 -13.65 12.54
N LYS A 26 6.87 -13.18 11.79
CA LYS A 26 7.08 -12.24 10.69
C LYS A 26 5.84 -11.41 10.41
N ILE A 27 6.05 -10.20 9.93
CA ILE A 27 5.01 -9.37 9.33
C ILE A 27 5.07 -9.62 7.82
N GLU A 28 3.97 -10.10 7.25
CA GLU A 28 3.85 -10.31 5.81
C GLU A 28 3.06 -9.14 5.21
N THR A 29 3.71 -8.37 4.34
CA THR A 29 3.09 -7.23 3.66
C THR A 29 2.85 -7.60 2.20
N VAL A 30 1.59 -7.54 1.77
CA VAL A 30 1.17 -7.83 0.39
C VAL A 30 0.45 -6.64 -0.23
N LYS A 31 0.52 -6.53 -1.55
CA LYS A 31 -0.22 -5.52 -2.32
C LYS A 31 -1.54 -6.10 -2.79
N VAL A 32 -2.63 -5.38 -2.53
CA VAL A 32 -3.99 -5.84 -2.84
C VAL A 32 -4.71 -4.77 -3.65
N CYS A 33 -5.40 -5.13 -4.73
CA CYS A 33 -6.20 -4.18 -5.50
C CYS A 33 -7.53 -3.87 -4.77
N PRO A 34 -8.21 -2.75 -5.06
CA PRO A 34 -9.48 -2.38 -4.41
C PRO A 34 -10.57 -3.44 -4.51
N GLY A 35 -10.62 -4.20 -5.62
CA GLY A 35 -11.57 -5.30 -5.76
C GLY A 35 -11.29 -6.50 -4.83
N CYS A 36 -10.05 -6.66 -4.39
CA CYS A 36 -9.63 -7.74 -3.48
C CYS A 36 -9.42 -7.26 -2.03
N GLU A 37 -9.64 -5.98 -1.74
CA GLU A 37 -9.61 -5.46 -0.37
C GLU A 37 -10.51 -6.26 0.59
N PRO A 38 -11.80 -6.51 0.29
CA PRO A 38 -12.66 -7.26 1.22
C PRO A 38 -12.12 -8.66 1.48
N ALA A 39 -11.69 -9.38 0.44
CA ALA A 39 -11.12 -10.71 0.56
C ALA A 39 -9.83 -10.74 1.41
N ALA A 40 -9.01 -9.69 1.35
CA ALA A 40 -7.82 -9.58 2.19
C ALA A 40 -8.19 -9.42 3.68
N ARG A 41 -9.23 -8.66 3.99
CA ARG A 41 -9.73 -8.50 5.37
C ARG A 41 -10.31 -9.80 5.90
N GLU A 42 -11.08 -10.52 5.09
CA GLU A 42 -11.60 -11.85 5.43
C GLU A 42 -10.48 -12.87 5.67
N ALA A 43 -9.39 -12.76 4.92
CA ALA A 43 -8.20 -13.60 5.11
C ALA A 43 -7.35 -13.21 6.35
N GLY A 44 -7.76 -12.20 7.11
CA GLY A 44 -7.08 -11.75 8.33
C GLY A 44 -5.90 -10.81 8.08
N TYR A 45 -5.85 -10.15 6.92
CA TYR A 45 -4.92 -9.05 6.69
C TYR A 45 -5.50 -7.74 7.20
N VAL A 46 -4.64 -6.95 7.84
CA VAL A 46 -4.91 -5.57 8.22
C VAL A 46 -4.57 -4.68 7.03
N VAL A 47 -5.58 -4.16 6.36
CA VAL A 47 -5.42 -3.18 5.30
C VAL A 47 -5.12 -1.82 5.94
N ALA A 48 -3.88 -1.36 5.82
CA ALA A 48 -3.43 -0.15 6.52
C ALA A 48 -3.75 1.12 5.72
N GLU A 49 -3.09 1.30 4.57
CA GLU A 49 -3.24 2.50 3.75
C GLU A 49 -3.05 2.16 2.26
N ARG A 50 -3.60 3.02 1.40
CA ARG A 50 -3.38 2.93 -0.04
C ARG A 50 -1.92 3.27 -0.32
N GLU A 51 -1.25 2.46 -1.15
CA GLU A 51 0.14 2.69 -1.53
C GLU A 51 0.27 4.15 -1.98
N PRO A 52 1.14 4.97 -1.35
CA PRO A 52 1.23 6.37 -1.69
C PRO A 52 1.46 6.44 -3.19
N SER A 53 0.57 7.13 -3.89
CA SER A 53 0.83 7.49 -5.27
C SER A 53 2.13 8.26 -5.22
N VAL A 54 3.19 7.70 -5.79
CA VAL A 54 4.41 8.43 -6.08
C VAL A 54 4.07 9.48 -7.14
N SER A 55 3.39 10.54 -6.70
CA SER A 55 3.59 11.84 -7.29
C SER A 55 5.06 12.13 -7.04
N SER A 56 5.82 12.32 -8.11
CA SER A 56 7.17 12.84 -8.06
C SER A 56 7.16 14.27 -7.52
N ASP A 57 6.73 14.48 -6.28
CA ASP A 57 6.84 15.76 -5.58
C ASP A 57 7.93 15.61 -4.53
N GLY A 58 9.16 15.45 -5.04
CA GLY A 58 10.34 15.84 -4.28
C GLY A 58 10.34 17.35 -4.18
N ARG A 59 9.60 17.89 -3.22
CA ARG A 59 9.87 19.20 -2.61
C ARG A 59 9.80 19.07 -1.09
N GLU A 60 10.77 18.33 -0.56
CA GLU A 60 11.37 18.75 0.70
C GLU A 60 12.12 20.05 0.43
N ASP A 61 11.57 21.19 0.87
CA ASP A 61 12.38 22.36 1.21
C ASP A 61 11.90 22.85 2.57
N SER A 62 12.44 22.19 3.59
CA SER A 62 12.54 22.78 4.92
C SER A 62 13.61 23.87 4.86
N GLY A 63 13.21 25.13 5.01
CA GLY A 63 14.04 26.16 5.64
C GLY A 63 14.09 27.51 4.94
N THR A 64 13.34 28.49 5.46
CA THR A 64 13.94 29.79 5.80
C THR A 64 13.06 30.58 6.78
N THR A 65 13.74 31.08 7.81
CA THR A 65 13.41 31.92 8.96
C THR A 65 12.45 33.11 8.71
N PRO A 66 11.59 33.51 9.68
CA PRO A 66 10.74 34.70 9.56
C PRO A 66 11.51 36.01 9.88
N PRO A 67 11.12 37.16 9.31
CA PRO A 67 11.53 38.49 9.79
C PRO A 67 10.73 38.97 11.01
#